data_AF-A0A2V6FMJ6-F1
#
_entry.id   AF-A0A2V6FMJ6-F1
#
_cell.length_a   1.000
_cell.length_b   1.000
_cell.length_c   1.000
_cell.angle_alpha   90.00
_cell.angle_beta   90.00
_cell.angle_gamma   90.00
#
_symmetry.space_group_name_H-M   'P 1'
#
loop_
_entity.id
_entity.type
_entity.pdbx_description
1 polymer ?
#
loop_
_entity_poly.entity_id
_entity_poly.type
_entity_poly.pdbx_seq_one_letter_code
_entity_poly.pdbx_strand_id
1 'polypeptide(L)' 'MNPFAKPNERKVGARRPKISHLPRHVDTRTRKQRRAEKEAVAAERRAIKKSARRHLKKQLLDELLDT' A
#
# COMPACT_ATOMS: atom_id res chain seq x y z
N MET A 1 -30.76 -7.50 -7.18
CA MET A 1 -30.59 -8.22 -5.88
C MET A 1 -30.90 -9.69 -6.16
N ASN A 2 -30.05 -10.65 -5.76
CA ASN A 2 -30.23 -12.06 -6.15
C ASN A 2 -31.42 -12.67 -5.37
N PRO A 3 -32.54 -13.05 -6.02
CA PRO A 3 -33.75 -13.50 -5.33
C PRO A 3 -33.63 -14.89 -4.68
N PHE A 4 -32.58 -15.65 -5.02
CA PHE A 4 -32.36 -17.01 -4.49
C PHE A 4 -31.34 -17.07 -3.34
N ALA A 5 -30.73 -15.94 -2.97
CA ALA A 5 -29.75 -15.92 -1.89
C ALA A 5 -30.45 -15.94 -0.53
N LYS A 6 -30.02 -16.84 0.38
CA LYS A 6 -30.62 -16.86 1.73
C LYS A 6 -30.29 -15.55 2.48
N PRO A 7 -31.17 -15.06 3.39
CA PRO A 7 -31.02 -13.75 4.03
C PRO A 7 -29.71 -13.50 4.81
N ASN A 8 -28.87 -14.51 5.03
CA ASN A 8 -27.56 -14.40 5.70
C ASN A 8 -26.47 -15.23 5.01
N GLU A 9 -26.64 -15.55 3.73
CA GLU A 9 -25.66 -16.35 3.00
C GLU A 9 -24.40 -15.53 2.72
N ARG A 10 -23.31 -15.84 3.43
CA ARG A 10 -22.00 -15.28 3.09
C ARG A 10 -21.62 -15.81 1.71
N LYS A 11 -21.41 -14.91 0.74
CA LYS A 11 -20.91 -15.22 -0.62
C LYS A 11 -19.61 -16.03 -0.65
N VAL A 12 -18.92 -16.12 0.49
CA VAL A 12 -17.70 -16.89 0.70
C VAL A 12 -17.95 -17.84 1.86
N GLY A 13 -17.98 -19.13 1.56
CA GLY A 13 -18.19 -20.19 2.56
C GLY A 13 -17.11 -20.20 3.64
N ALA A 14 -17.43 -20.78 4.80
CA ALA A 14 -16.53 -20.87 5.96
C ALA A 14 -15.16 -21.49 5.64
N ARG A 15 -15.09 -22.32 4.59
CA ARG A 15 -13.88 -23.03 4.14
C ARG A 15 -13.01 -22.26 3.14
N ARG A 16 -13.25 -20.96 2.92
CA ARG A 16 -12.41 -20.18 1.98
C ARG A 16 -10.94 -20.21 2.43
N PRO A 17 -10.00 -20.65 1.56
CA PRO A 17 -8.58 -20.61 1.89
C PRO A 17 -8.12 -19.16 2.04
N LYS A 18 -7.48 -18.85 3.17
CA LYS A 18 -6.79 -17.57 3.39
C LYS A 18 -5.39 -17.69 2.80
N ILE A 19 -5.22 -17.22 1.57
CA ILE A 19 -3.90 -17.21 0.93
C ILE A 19 -3.06 -16.12 1.60
N SER A 20 -2.00 -16.53 2.31
CA SER A 20 -0.94 -15.65 2.79
C SER A 20 0.37 -16.03 2.10
N HIS A 21 1.18 -15.04 1.75
CA HIS A 21 2.48 -15.27 1.11
C HIS A 21 3.51 -15.89 2.07
N LEU A 22 3.28 -15.77 3.38
CA LEU A 22 4.11 -16.34 4.43
C LEU A 22 3.24 -17.20 5.37
N PRO A 23 3.77 -18.30 5.89
CA PRO A 23 3.12 -19.06 6.95
C PRO A 23 2.91 -18.19 8.20
N ARG A 24 1.85 -18.46 8.98
CA ARG A 24 1.51 -17.68 10.19
C ARG A 24 2.59 -17.73 11.28
N HIS A 25 3.41 -18.79 11.33
CA HIS A 25 4.53 -18.89 12.27
C HIS A 25 5.70 -17.97 11.88
N VAL A 26 5.78 -17.56 10.61
CA VAL A 26 6.80 -16.62 10.12
C VAL A 26 6.28 -15.19 10.19
N ASP A 27 5.03 -14.95 9.79
CA ASP A 27 4.39 -13.64 9.84
C ASP A 27 3.32 -13.60 10.94
N THR A 28 3.71 -13.11 12.11
CA THR A 28 2.84 -12.92 13.27
C THR A 28 2.03 -11.62 13.20
N ARG A 29 2.30 -10.77 12.19
CA ARG A 29 1.67 -9.44 12.10
C ARG A 29 0.18 -9.55 11.79
N THR A 30 -0.58 -8.69 12.45
CA THR A 30 -1.99 -8.48 12.15
C THR A 30 -2.16 -7.77 10.78
N ARG A 31 -3.37 -7.83 10.22
CA ARG A 31 -3.71 -7.08 9.00
C ARG A 31 -3.48 -5.57 9.17
N LYS A 32 -3.72 -5.02 10.37
CA LYS A 32 -3.55 -3.59 10.66
C LYS A 32 -2.08 -3.19 10.60
N GLN A 33 -1.20 -3.96 11.25
CA GLN A 33 0.25 -3.74 11.23
C GLN A 33 0.82 -3.77 9.80
N ARG A 34 0.44 -4.78 9.00
CA ARG A 34 0.90 -4.85 7.59
C ARG A 34 0.46 -3.67 6.74
N ARG A 35 -0.72 -3.09 7.01
CA ARG A 35 -1.18 -1.89 6.31
C ARG A 35 -0.37 -0.67 6.73
N ALA A 36 -0.17 -0.49 8.03
CA ALA A 36 0.62 0.62 8.56
C ALA A 36 2.06 0.60 8.02
N GLU A 37 2.71 -0.56 8.01
CA GLU A 37 4.06 -0.71 7.43
C GLU A 37 4.10 -0.39 5.93
N LYS A 38 3.11 -0.87 5.17
CA LYS A 38 2.99 -0.53 3.75
C LYS A 38 2.81 0.97 3.51
N GLU A 39 1.99 1.62 4.33
CA GLU A 39 1.76 3.06 4.28
C GLU A 39 3.03 3.84 4.63
N ALA A 40 3.77 3.42 5.65
CA ALA A 40 5.05 4.01 6.03
C ALA A 40 6.08 3.95 4.89
N VAL A 41 6.27 2.77 4.28
CA VAL A 41 7.19 2.60 3.14
C VAL A 41 6.75 3.45 1.94
N ALA A 42 5.45 3.53 1.67
CA ALA A 42 4.93 4.37 0.59
C ALA A 42 5.17 5.87 0.87
N ALA A 43 5.01 6.31 2.12
CA ALA A 43 5.27 7.68 2.55
C ALA A 43 6.76 8.04 2.40
N GLU A 44 7.65 7.15 2.83
CA GLU A 44 9.11 7.31 2.68
C GLU A 44 9.51 7.44 1.21
N ARG A 45 9.04 6.53 0.35
CA ARG A 45 9.28 6.61 -1.10
C ARG A 45 8.77 7.92 -1.71
N ARG A 46 7.60 8.41 -1.27
CA ARG A 46 7.07 9.70 -1.71
C ARG A 46 7.95 10.86 -1.25
N ALA A 47 8.45 10.83 -0.02
CA ALA A 47 9.34 11.85 0.51
C ALA A 47 10.63 11.95 -0.30
N ILE A 48 11.28 10.82 -0.58
CA ILE A 48 12.50 10.74 -1.42
C ILE A 48 12.23 11.30 -2.82
N LYS A 49 11.14 10.86 -3.48
CA LYS A 49 10.79 11.37 -4.81
C LYS A 49 10.54 12.88 -4.80
N LYS A 50 9.91 13.38 -3.73
CA LYS A 50 9.60 14.81 -3.58
C LYS A 50 10.86 15.64 -3.34
N SER A 51 11.81 15.17 -2.53
CA SER A 51 13.08 15.85 -2.32
C SER A 51 13.90 15.90 -3.61
N ALA A 52 14.04 14.78 -4.32
CA ALA A 52 14.73 14.71 -5.60
C ALA A 52 14.11 15.67 -6.64
N ARG A 53 12.78 15.70 -6.75
CA ARG A 53 12.08 16.62 -7.64
C ARG A 53 12.35 18.09 -7.29
N ARG A 54 12.35 18.43 -6.00
CA ARG A 54 12.63 19.79 -5.55
C ARG A 54 14.07 20.20 -5.85
N HIS A 55 15.02 19.30 -5.63
CA HIS A 55 16.43 19.52 -5.94
C HIS A 55 16.63 19.77 -7.44
N LEU A 56 16.11 18.87 -8.28
CA LEU A 56 16.18 19.01 -9.73
C LEU A 56 15.57 20.33 -10.20
N LYS A 57 14.42 20.72 -9.65
CA LYS A 57 13.79 21.99 -10.00
C LYS A 57 14.68 23.20 -9.66
N LYS A 58 15.39 23.16 -8.53
CA LYS A 58 16.33 24.23 -8.16
C LYS A 58 17.46 24.30 -9.17
N GLN A 59 18.12 23.17 -9.46
CA GLN A 59 19.20 23.09 -10.44
C GLN A 59 18.79 23.68 -11.80
N LEU A 60 17.61 23.29 -12.30
CA LEU A 60 17.11 23.82 -13.59
C LEU A 60 16.82 25.32 -13.56
N LEU A 61 16.40 25.87 -12.41
CA LEU A 61 16.18 27.31 -12.28
C LEU A 61 17.49 28.07 -12.16
N ASP A 62 18.45 27.53 -11.42
CA ASP A 62 19.79 28.11 -11.30
C ASP A 62 20.46 28.14 -12.68
N GLU A 63 20.42 27.03 -13.44
CA GLU A 63 20.93 26.95 -14.82
C GLU A 63 20.27 27.96 -15.79
N LEU A 64 18.99 28.29 -15.61
CA LEU A 64 18.28 29.27 -16.44
C LEU A 64 18.59 30.72 -16.07
N LEU A 65 19.02 30.98 -14.83
CA LEU A 65 19.35 32.31 -14.33
C LEU A 65 20.83 32.65 -14.50
N ASP A 66 21.69 31.63 -14.59
CA ASP A 66 23.12 31.77 -14.86
C ASP A 66 23.43 32.02 -16.36
N THR A 67 22.42 31.98 -17.23
CA THR A 67 22.47 32.38 -18.67
C THR A 67 21.85 33.75 -18.90
#